data_AF-A0A7W1FYP1-F1
#
_entry.id   AF-A0A7W1FYP1-F1
#
_cell.length_a   1.000
_cell.length_b   1.000
_cell.length_c   1.000
_cell.angle_alpha   90.00
_cell.angle_beta   90.00
_cell.angle_gamma   90.00
#
_symmetry.space_group_name_H-M   'P 1'
#
loop_
_entity.id
_entity.type
_entity.pdbx_description
1 polymer ?
#
loop_
_entity_poly.entity_id
_entity_poly.type
_entity_poly.pdbx_seq_one_letter_code
_entity_poly.pdbx_strand_id
1 'polypeptide(L)'
;MGDFSEGMIMIVKENKYGFANETGNILIPIEYDYSGKLLLFKNALTIAEKNKKQGLIDKTGKYVTPKDFDHIVLFSEGLAAVQRKDKWGFIDIKLKLQIPYMYQTASNFNECIAKVSKNDHVGFINRAGKTVIAFEFDEADNFMNGLCPVIIENKSGLIDLSGTFIVACELDVIEKYNGTILKFEKNSKIAYYNILTRSYIWKENEF
;
A
#
# COMPACT_ATOMS: atom_id res chain seq x y z
N MET A 1 -8.25 5.32 -22.12
CA MET A 1 -6.89 5.91 -22.13
C MET A 1 -6.47 6.03 -20.69
N GLY A 2 -5.29 5.51 -20.32
CA GLY A 2 -4.70 5.70 -18.99
C GLY A 2 -3.91 7.01 -18.93
N ASP A 3 -3.32 7.29 -17.77
CA ASP A 3 -2.46 8.47 -17.60
C ASP A 3 -1.05 8.21 -18.12
N PHE A 4 -0.42 9.27 -18.65
CA PHE A 4 1.01 9.23 -18.96
C PHE A 4 1.81 9.23 -17.66
N SER A 5 2.83 8.38 -17.60
CA SER A 5 3.83 8.35 -16.54
C SER A 5 5.22 8.34 -17.16
N GLU A 6 6.03 9.33 -16.81
CA GLU A 6 7.39 9.50 -17.31
C GLU A 6 7.56 9.36 -18.84
N GLY A 7 6.60 9.87 -19.62
CA GLY A 7 6.59 9.86 -21.09
C GLY A 7 6.01 8.59 -21.72
N MET A 8 5.44 7.68 -20.93
CA MET A 8 4.87 6.42 -21.39
C MET A 8 3.42 6.25 -20.92
N ILE A 9 2.61 5.61 -21.75
CA ILE A 9 1.23 5.24 -21.43
C ILE A 9 1.05 3.73 -21.57
N MET A 10 0.37 3.13 -20.60
CA MET A 10 -0.03 1.73 -20.66
C MET A 10 -1.12 1.55 -21.71
N ILE A 11 -0.94 0.57 -22.59
CA ILE A 11 -1.94 0.17 -23.60
C ILE A 11 -2.34 -1.27 -23.34
N VAL A 12 -3.65 -1.55 -23.39
CA VAL A 12 -4.22 -2.87 -23.10
C VAL A 12 -4.94 -3.39 -24.33
N LYS A 13 -4.65 -4.62 -24.73
CA LYS A 13 -5.33 -5.35 -25.81
C LYS A 13 -5.40 -6.84 -25.44
N GLU A 14 -6.58 -7.45 -25.57
CA GLU A 14 -6.77 -8.90 -25.41
C GLU A 14 -6.20 -9.46 -24.08
N ASN A 15 -6.52 -8.81 -22.95
CA ASN A 15 -5.99 -9.14 -21.61
C ASN A 15 -4.46 -9.11 -21.49
N LYS A 16 -3.80 -8.42 -22.42
CA LYS A 16 -2.38 -8.14 -22.35
C LYS A 16 -2.11 -6.65 -22.35
N TYR A 17 -0.95 -6.25 -21.87
CA TYR A 17 -0.53 -4.86 -21.92
C TYR A 17 0.91 -4.69 -22.40
N GLY A 18 1.18 -3.48 -22.86
CA GLY A 18 2.48 -2.94 -23.22
C GLY A 18 2.51 -1.44 -22.96
N PHE A 19 3.51 -0.73 -23.48
CA PHE A 19 3.62 0.71 -23.31
C PHE A 19 3.96 1.41 -24.62
N ALA A 20 3.32 2.56 -24.83
CA ALA A 20 3.59 3.45 -25.96
C ALA A 20 4.05 4.83 -25.46
N ASN A 21 4.66 5.61 -26.34
CA ASN A 21 4.96 7.02 -26.10
C ASN A 21 3.79 7.94 -26.52
N GLU A 22 3.97 9.25 -26.36
CA GLU A 22 2.98 10.27 -26.71
C GLU A 22 2.62 10.32 -28.20
N THR A 23 3.50 9.84 -29.08
CA THR A 23 3.25 9.78 -30.53
C THR A 23 2.56 8.48 -30.95
N GLY A 24 2.22 7.59 -30.02
CA GLY A 24 1.58 6.30 -30.29
C GLY A 24 2.55 5.18 -30.72
N ASN A 25 3.86 5.41 -30.69
CA ASN A 25 4.85 4.38 -30.96
C ASN A 25 4.90 3.40 -29.79
N ILE A 26 4.70 2.10 -30.06
CA ILE A 26 4.84 1.04 -29.07
C ILE A 26 6.33 0.90 -28.72
N LEU A 27 6.69 1.26 -27.49
CA LEU A 27 8.05 1.13 -26.95
C LEU A 27 8.26 -0.23 -26.29
N ILE A 28 7.22 -0.75 -25.64
CA ILE A 28 7.22 -2.04 -24.97
C ILE A 28 6.07 -2.87 -25.56
N PRO A 29 6.34 -4.05 -26.16
CA PRO A 29 5.33 -4.86 -26.82
C PRO A 29 4.16 -5.24 -25.90
N ILE A 30 2.98 -5.41 -26.49
CA ILE A 30 1.78 -5.87 -25.79
C ILE A 30 1.87 -7.38 -25.57
N GLU A 31 2.58 -7.79 -24.53
CA GLU A 31 2.83 -9.21 -24.26
C GLU A 31 2.70 -9.64 -22.79
N TYR A 32 2.56 -8.68 -21.88
CA TYR A 32 2.45 -8.91 -20.44
C TYR A 32 1.00 -9.15 -20.02
N ASP A 33 0.78 -9.97 -19.02
CA ASP A 33 -0.55 -10.40 -18.57
C ASP A 33 -1.24 -9.25 -17.79
N TYR A 34 -2.41 -8.81 -18.25
CA TYR A 34 -3.15 -7.72 -17.61
C TYR A 34 -4.04 -8.23 -16.47
N SER A 35 -3.77 -7.78 -15.24
CA SER A 35 -4.51 -8.16 -14.04
C SER A 35 -5.63 -7.18 -13.64
N GLY A 36 -6.02 -6.27 -14.53
CA GLY A 36 -7.06 -5.26 -14.25
C GLY A 36 -6.54 -4.01 -13.54
N LYS A 37 -5.25 -3.96 -13.20
CA LYS A 37 -4.62 -2.82 -12.51
C LYS A 37 -3.85 -1.94 -13.50
N LEU A 38 -4.06 -0.63 -13.41
CA LEU A 38 -3.24 0.35 -14.14
C LEU A 38 -1.82 0.34 -13.57
N LEU A 39 -0.84 0.19 -14.45
CA LEU A 39 0.58 0.20 -14.12
C LEU A 39 1.23 1.43 -14.74
N LEU A 40 1.98 2.14 -13.90
CA LEU A 40 2.70 3.35 -14.26
C LEU A 40 4.19 3.14 -14.04
N PHE A 41 5.01 3.90 -14.76
CA PHE A 41 6.43 4.01 -14.46
C PHE A 41 6.63 4.88 -13.21
N LYS A 42 7.45 4.38 -12.28
CA LYS A 42 7.95 5.10 -11.13
C LYS A 42 9.44 4.85 -10.98
N ASN A 43 10.23 5.90 -10.96
CA ASN A 43 11.70 5.83 -10.93
C ASN A 43 12.24 5.02 -12.12
N ALA A 44 11.70 5.26 -13.32
CA ALA A 44 12.04 4.54 -14.55
C ALA A 44 11.79 3.02 -14.55
N LEU A 45 11.06 2.51 -13.56
CA LEU A 45 10.69 1.10 -13.43
C LEU A 45 9.17 0.91 -13.36
N THR A 46 8.69 -0.22 -13.85
CA THR A 46 7.29 -0.66 -13.64
C THR A 46 7.23 -2.18 -13.46
N ILE A 47 6.06 -2.68 -13.04
CA ILE A 47 5.84 -4.12 -12.89
C ILE A 47 5.54 -4.72 -14.27
N ALA A 48 6.17 -5.84 -14.55
CA ALA A 48 5.85 -6.75 -15.64
C ALA A 48 5.31 -8.05 -15.05
N GLU A 49 4.12 -8.45 -15.47
CA GLU A 49 3.55 -9.77 -15.13
C GLU A 49 3.57 -10.67 -16.36
N LYS A 50 4.15 -11.86 -16.22
CA LYS A 50 4.15 -12.88 -17.29
C LYS A 50 4.16 -14.25 -16.66
N ASN A 51 3.22 -15.12 -17.04
CA ASN A 51 3.09 -16.48 -16.51
C ASN A 51 2.92 -16.53 -14.98
N LYS A 52 2.10 -15.64 -14.42
CA LYS A 52 1.84 -15.51 -12.96
C LYS A 52 3.06 -15.17 -12.10
N LYS A 53 4.15 -14.70 -12.71
CA LYS A 53 5.32 -14.17 -12.00
C LYS A 53 5.47 -12.70 -12.31
N GLN A 54 5.94 -11.96 -11.31
CA GLN A 54 6.19 -10.53 -11.44
C GLN A 54 7.70 -10.25 -11.47
N GLY A 55 8.06 -9.21 -12.22
CA GLY A 55 9.40 -8.65 -12.23
C GLY A 55 9.33 -7.15 -12.49
N LEU A 56 10.45 -6.47 -12.32
CA LEU A 56 10.58 -5.06 -12.70
C LEU A 56 11.21 -4.96 -14.08
N ILE A 57 10.63 -4.13 -14.93
CA ILE A 57 11.17 -3.76 -16.23
C ILE A 57 11.54 -2.28 -16.27
N ASP A 58 12.56 -1.94 -17.04
CA ASP A 58 12.89 -0.57 -17.40
C ASP A 58 12.03 -0.05 -18.57
N LYS A 59 12.25 1.21 -18.98
CA LYS A 59 11.54 1.85 -20.11
C LYS A 59 11.79 1.21 -21.47
N THR A 60 12.77 0.32 -21.58
CA THR A 60 13.03 -0.48 -22.79
C THR A 60 12.29 -1.82 -22.78
N GLY A 61 11.61 -2.15 -21.66
CA GLY A 61 10.97 -3.43 -21.44
C GLY A 61 11.93 -4.53 -20.99
N LYS A 62 13.18 -4.19 -20.68
CA LYS A 62 14.16 -5.15 -20.17
C LYS A 62 13.94 -5.37 -18.69
N TYR A 63 13.91 -6.65 -18.29
CA TYR A 63 13.88 -7.01 -16.88
C TYR A 63 15.14 -6.56 -16.16
N VAL A 64 14.96 -5.81 -15.07
CA VAL A 64 16.04 -5.38 -14.18
C VAL A 64 16.16 -6.26 -12.94
N THR A 65 15.13 -7.05 -12.63
CA THR A 65 15.15 -8.08 -11.58
C THR A 65 15.10 -9.49 -12.19
N PRO A 66 15.59 -10.52 -11.48
CA PRO A 66 15.18 -11.89 -11.75
C PRO A 66 13.65 -12.00 -11.74
N LYS A 67 13.08 -12.82 -12.63
CA LYS A 67 11.62 -13.10 -12.72
C LYS A 67 11.17 -14.05 -11.60
N ASP A 68 11.54 -13.75 -10.37
CA ASP A 68 11.40 -14.68 -9.24
C ASP A 68 10.64 -14.08 -8.06
N PHE A 69 9.90 -12.99 -8.29
CA PHE A 69 8.97 -12.47 -7.30
C PHE A 69 7.57 -13.01 -7.57
N ASP A 70 6.93 -13.44 -6.48
CA ASP A 70 5.55 -13.87 -6.49
C ASP A 70 4.65 -12.63 -6.62
N HIS A 71 4.97 -11.57 -5.88
CA HIS A 71 4.27 -10.29 -5.89
C HIS A 71 5.22 -9.10 -5.67
N ILE A 72 4.88 -7.95 -6.24
CA ILE A 72 5.59 -6.67 -6.09
C ILE A 72 4.58 -5.56 -5.80
N VAL A 73 4.87 -4.74 -4.80
CA VAL A 73 4.24 -3.43 -4.59
C VAL A 73 5.28 -2.37 -4.95
N LEU A 74 4.97 -1.55 -5.97
CA LEU A 74 5.89 -0.56 -6.54
C LEU A 74 6.46 0.42 -5.50
N PHE A 75 7.60 1.02 -5.88
CA PHE A 75 8.34 1.95 -5.04
C PHE A 75 7.48 3.07 -4.45
N SER A 76 7.65 3.26 -3.15
CA SER A 76 7.19 4.41 -2.39
C SER A 76 8.27 4.78 -1.38
N GLU A 77 8.58 6.07 -1.26
CA GLU A 77 9.60 6.60 -0.34
C GLU A 77 10.99 5.90 -0.44
N GLY A 78 11.32 5.41 -1.65
CA GLY A 78 12.60 4.78 -1.98
C GLY A 78 12.66 3.26 -1.80
N LEU A 79 11.60 2.61 -1.34
CA LEU A 79 11.53 1.16 -1.15
C LEU A 79 10.32 0.55 -1.87
N ALA A 80 10.48 -0.65 -2.41
CA ALA A 80 9.40 -1.49 -2.94
C ALA A 80 9.24 -2.73 -2.06
N ALA A 81 7.99 -3.11 -1.77
CA ALA A 81 7.72 -4.38 -1.07
C ALA A 81 7.71 -5.51 -2.10
N VAL A 82 8.42 -6.59 -1.82
CA VAL A 82 8.56 -7.74 -2.73
C VAL A 82 8.31 -9.03 -1.96
N GLN A 83 7.55 -9.94 -2.57
CA GLN A 83 7.26 -11.26 -2.03
C GLN A 83 8.07 -12.32 -2.74
N ARG A 84 8.66 -13.22 -1.95
CA ARG A 84 9.36 -14.39 -2.43
C ARG A 84 9.14 -15.55 -1.45
N LYS A 85 8.68 -16.69 -1.94
CA LYS A 85 8.41 -17.90 -1.12
C LYS A 85 7.49 -17.56 0.06
N ASP A 86 6.37 -16.92 -0.24
CA ASP A 86 5.31 -16.56 0.72
C ASP A 86 5.73 -15.57 1.83
N LYS A 87 6.92 -14.97 1.74
CA LYS A 87 7.40 -13.96 2.68
C LYS A 87 7.70 -12.64 1.98
N TRP A 88 7.33 -11.55 2.63
CA TRP A 88 7.55 -10.19 2.18
C TRP A 88 8.83 -9.61 2.78
N GLY A 89 9.58 -8.90 1.95
CA GLY A 89 10.71 -8.05 2.30
C GLY A 89 10.66 -6.76 1.48
N PHE A 90 11.71 -5.94 1.58
CA PHE A 90 11.78 -4.67 0.85
C PHE A 90 13.11 -4.47 0.16
N ILE A 91 13.06 -4.00 -1.09
CA ILE A 91 14.23 -3.66 -1.91
C ILE A 91 14.31 -2.16 -2.14
N ASP A 92 15.53 -1.64 -2.27
CA ASP A 92 15.77 -0.25 -2.69
C ASP A 92 15.69 -0.07 -4.20
N ILE A 93 15.82 1.19 -4.65
CA ILE A 93 15.85 1.56 -6.08
C ILE A 93 17.04 0.95 -6.86
N LYS A 94 18.07 0.47 -6.15
CA LYS A 94 19.20 -0.27 -6.72
C LYS A 94 18.95 -1.78 -6.71
N LEU A 95 17.72 -2.20 -6.39
CA LEU A 95 17.23 -3.58 -6.32
C LEU A 95 17.95 -4.42 -5.27
N LYS A 96 18.54 -3.78 -4.24
CA LYS A 96 19.16 -4.46 -3.12
C LYS A 96 18.14 -4.67 -2.01
N LEU A 97 18.14 -5.88 -1.45
CA LEU A 97 17.32 -6.21 -0.28
C LEU A 97 17.78 -5.38 0.93
N GLN A 98 16.90 -4.52 1.42
CA GLN A 98 17.12 -3.69 2.61
C GLN A 98 16.45 -4.29 3.84
N ILE A 99 15.25 -4.86 3.67
CA ILE A 99 14.50 -5.49 4.74
C ILE A 99 14.26 -6.96 4.35
N PRO A 100 14.72 -7.94 5.15
CA PRO A 100 14.64 -9.36 4.83
C PRO A 100 13.22 -9.88 4.57
N TYR A 101 13.12 -10.99 3.84
CA TYR A 101 11.86 -11.72 3.64
C TYR A 101 11.43 -12.42 4.93
N MET A 102 10.62 -11.74 5.74
CA MET A 102 10.21 -12.26 7.05
C MET A 102 8.74 -11.99 7.40
N TYR A 103 8.08 -11.09 6.69
CA TYR A 103 6.69 -10.71 6.96
C TYR A 103 5.71 -11.60 6.18
N GLN A 104 4.53 -11.83 6.75
CA GLN A 104 3.43 -12.54 6.07
C GLN A 104 2.76 -11.64 5.02
N THR A 105 2.63 -10.35 5.30
CA THR A 105 2.16 -9.33 4.35
C THR A 105 2.96 -8.03 4.51
N ALA A 106 2.98 -7.20 3.47
CA ALA A 106 3.58 -5.87 3.51
C ALA A 106 2.85 -4.90 2.56
N SER A 107 2.63 -3.67 3.02
CA SER A 107 2.22 -2.54 2.18
C SER A 107 3.41 -1.73 1.70
N ASN A 108 3.17 -0.75 0.82
CA ASN A 108 4.16 0.29 0.54
C ASN A 108 4.42 1.15 1.78
N PHE A 109 5.57 1.83 1.79
CA PHE A 109 5.83 2.91 2.73
C PHE A 109 4.93 4.12 2.42
N ASN A 110 4.35 4.69 3.47
CA ASN A 110 3.58 5.92 3.46
C ASN A 110 3.79 6.63 4.80
N GLU A 111 4.11 7.92 4.77
CA GLU A 111 4.39 8.69 5.98
C GLU A 111 5.54 8.09 6.81
N CYS A 112 6.61 7.65 6.12
CA CYS A 112 7.82 7.07 6.71
C CYS A 112 7.67 5.68 7.39
N ILE A 113 6.49 5.07 7.31
CA ILE A 113 6.23 3.73 7.86
C ILE A 113 5.52 2.82 6.86
N ALA A 114 5.62 1.51 7.05
CA ALA A 114 4.91 0.51 6.25
C ALA A 114 4.15 -0.45 7.18
N LYS A 115 2.92 -0.78 6.79
CA LYS A 115 2.12 -1.82 7.44
C LYS A 115 2.67 -3.18 7.04
N VAL A 116 2.93 -4.02 8.03
CA VAL A 116 3.41 -5.39 7.83
C VAL A 116 2.71 -6.31 8.81
N SER A 117 2.57 -7.60 8.47
CA SER A 117 2.07 -8.60 9.41
C SER A 117 3.09 -9.67 9.74
N LYS A 118 3.06 -10.13 10.99
CA LYS A 118 3.88 -11.21 11.53
C LYS A 118 3.11 -11.91 12.64
N ASN A 119 3.10 -13.23 12.63
CA ASN A 119 2.36 -14.06 13.59
C ASN A 119 0.88 -13.67 13.65
N ASP A 120 0.28 -13.43 12.48
CA ASP A 120 -1.14 -13.09 12.30
C ASP A 120 -1.58 -11.77 12.93
N HIS A 121 -0.64 -10.96 13.42
CA HIS A 121 -0.88 -9.62 13.91
C HIS A 121 -0.23 -8.58 12.99
N VAL A 122 -0.83 -7.40 12.96
CA VAL A 122 -0.38 -6.25 12.18
C VAL A 122 0.44 -5.32 13.06
N GLY A 123 1.54 -4.83 12.50
CA GLY A 123 2.39 -3.80 13.09
C GLY A 123 2.96 -2.88 12.01
N PHE A 124 3.78 -1.91 12.42
CA PHE A 124 4.35 -0.93 11.51
C PHE A 124 5.86 -0.82 11.68
N ILE A 125 6.56 -0.74 10.56
CA ILE A 125 8.02 -0.62 10.53
C ILE A 125 8.45 0.66 9.84
N ASN A 126 9.60 1.21 10.22
CA ASN A 126 10.25 2.29 9.48
C ASN A 126 11.08 1.75 8.31
N ARG A 127 11.67 2.65 7.52
CA ARG A 127 12.50 2.32 6.34
C ARG A 127 13.79 1.56 6.65
N ALA A 128 14.22 1.52 7.91
CA ALA A 128 15.33 0.67 8.36
C ALA A 128 14.86 -0.74 8.77
N GLY A 129 13.58 -1.05 8.62
CA GLY A 129 12.98 -2.31 9.04
C GLY A 129 12.77 -2.45 10.55
N LYS A 130 12.94 -1.37 11.32
CA LYS A 130 12.68 -1.38 12.77
C LYS A 130 11.20 -1.20 13.03
N THR A 131 10.65 -2.00 13.93
CA THR A 131 9.29 -1.83 14.46
C THR A 131 9.14 -0.47 15.12
N VAL A 132 8.15 0.29 14.67
CA VAL A 132 7.71 1.57 15.24
C VAL A 132 6.46 1.34 16.09
N ILE A 133 5.53 0.53 15.59
CA ILE A 133 4.30 0.16 16.29
C ILE A 133 4.25 -1.37 16.34
N ALA A 134 4.02 -1.90 17.54
CA ALA A 134 4.10 -3.33 17.83
C ALA A 134 3.07 -4.15 17.01
N PHE A 135 3.35 -5.46 16.90
CA PHE A 135 2.48 -6.43 16.21
C PHE A 135 1.37 -6.88 17.16
N GLU A 136 0.37 -6.02 17.36
CA GLU A 136 -0.67 -6.21 18.39
C GLU A 136 -2.09 -6.06 17.84
N PHE A 137 -2.25 -5.63 16.59
CA PHE A 137 -3.57 -5.43 15.99
C PHE A 137 -3.99 -6.64 15.17
N ASP A 138 -5.28 -6.98 15.23
CA ASP A 138 -5.85 -7.99 14.33
C ASP A 138 -5.88 -7.45 12.90
N GLU A 139 -6.29 -6.19 12.76
CA GLU A 139 -6.32 -5.47 11.49
C GLU A 139 -5.89 -4.00 11.68
N ALA A 140 -5.36 -3.42 10.61
CA ALA A 140 -5.09 -1.99 10.55
C ALA A 140 -5.30 -1.47 9.13
N ASP A 141 -5.77 -0.23 9.04
CA ASP A 141 -5.91 0.49 7.78
C ASP A 141 -4.56 1.07 7.31
N ASN A 142 -4.58 1.99 6.34
CA ASN A 142 -3.41 2.79 5.99
C ASN A 142 -3.45 4.11 6.76
N PHE A 143 -2.28 4.62 7.10
CA PHE A 143 -2.15 5.97 7.64
C PHE A 143 -2.67 7.01 6.64
N MET A 144 -3.49 7.94 7.14
CA MET A 144 -3.98 9.09 6.41
C MET A 144 -3.83 10.33 7.27
N ASN A 145 -2.90 11.22 6.89
CA ASN A 145 -2.58 12.42 7.66
C ASN A 145 -2.15 12.07 9.09
N GLY A 146 -1.33 11.05 9.28
CA GLY A 146 -0.77 10.66 10.57
C GLY A 146 -1.74 9.94 11.52
N LEU A 147 -2.87 9.46 11.00
CA LEU A 147 -3.90 8.73 11.75
C LEU A 147 -4.20 7.39 11.07
N CYS A 148 -4.39 6.33 11.84
CA CYS A 148 -4.69 5.00 11.34
C CYS A 148 -5.79 4.33 12.18
N PRO A 149 -6.93 3.95 11.57
CA PRO A 149 -7.85 3.02 12.19
C PRO A 149 -7.19 1.65 12.42
N VAL A 150 -7.45 1.06 13.58
CA VAL A 150 -6.94 -0.27 13.98
C VAL A 150 -8.05 -1.08 14.65
N ILE A 151 -7.95 -2.40 14.59
CA ILE A 151 -8.89 -3.33 15.21
C ILE A 151 -8.14 -4.23 16.20
N ILE A 152 -8.71 -4.36 17.40
CA ILE A 152 -8.32 -5.34 18.42
C ILE A 152 -9.61 -5.98 18.93
N GLU A 153 -9.70 -7.32 18.90
CA GLU A 153 -10.82 -8.11 19.39
C GLU A 153 -12.19 -7.63 18.84
N ASN A 154 -12.25 -7.33 17.54
CA ASN A 154 -13.42 -6.77 16.83
C ASN A 154 -13.86 -5.37 17.29
N LYS A 155 -13.00 -4.63 18.00
CA LYS A 155 -13.25 -3.22 18.36
C LYS A 155 -12.28 -2.30 17.66
N SER A 156 -12.84 -1.24 17.09
CA SER A 156 -12.09 -0.24 16.34
C SER A 156 -11.53 0.84 17.27
N GLY A 157 -10.28 1.21 17.05
CA GLY A 157 -9.59 2.33 17.67
C GLY A 157 -8.87 3.17 16.63
N LEU A 158 -8.31 4.29 17.06
CA LEU A 158 -7.59 5.22 16.19
C LEU A 158 -6.25 5.55 16.82
N ILE A 159 -5.17 5.30 16.10
CA ILE A 159 -3.80 5.59 16.56
C ILE A 159 -3.14 6.68 15.72
N ASP A 160 -2.11 7.30 16.28
CA ASP A 160 -1.17 8.16 15.55
C ASP A 160 0.07 7.38 15.04
N LEU A 161 0.99 8.09 14.37
CA LEU A 161 2.22 7.51 13.79
C LEU A 161 3.19 6.91 14.83
N SER A 162 3.03 7.24 16.11
CA SER A 162 3.79 6.65 17.21
C SER A 162 3.15 5.37 17.75
N GLY A 163 1.90 5.08 17.35
CA GLY A 163 1.09 4.01 17.93
C GLY A 163 0.28 4.45 19.15
N THR A 164 0.28 5.75 19.48
CA THR A 164 -0.52 6.27 20.59
C THR A 164 -1.99 6.29 20.19
N PHE A 165 -2.86 5.71 21.02
CA PHE A 165 -4.30 5.78 20.82
C PHE A 165 -4.82 7.22 21.00
N ILE A 166 -5.37 7.76 19.92
CA ILE A 166 -6.21 8.96 19.91
C ILE A 166 -7.64 8.60 20.35
N VAL A 167 -8.10 7.40 19.96
CA VAL A 167 -9.35 6.79 20.43
C VAL A 167 -9.03 5.33 20.75
N ALA A 168 -9.34 4.88 21.96
CA ALA A 168 -9.13 3.49 22.35
C ALA A 168 -10.00 2.53 21.50
N CYS A 169 -9.63 1.25 21.46
CA CYS A 169 -10.41 0.20 20.81
C CYS A 169 -11.71 -0.10 21.57
N GLU A 170 -12.69 0.78 21.44
CA GLU A 170 -14.01 0.66 22.07
C GLU A 170 -15.17 0.95 21.12
N LEU A 171 -14.88 1.38 19.89
CA LEU A 171 -15.87 1.62 18.85
C LEU A 171 -16.26 0.31 18.17
N ASP A 172 -17.49 0.22 17.70
CA ASP A 172 -17.93 -0.93 16.90
C ASP A 172 -17.26 -0.91 15.53
N VAL A 173 -17.21 0.27 14.88
CA VAL A 173 -16.50 0.45 13.62
C VAL A 173 -16.01 1.88 13.42
N ILE A 174 -14.88 2.03 12.73
CA ILE A 174 -14.44 3.28 12.12
C ILE A 174 -14.44 3.09 10.60
N GLU A 175 -15.18 3.93 9.89
CA GLU A 175 -15.28 3.88 8.43
C GLU A 175 -14.84 5.21 7.81
N LYS A 176 -14.23 5.16 6.64
CA LYS A 176 -13.98 6.36 5.85
C LYS A 176 -15.29 6.88 5.28
N TYR A 177 -15.70 8.08 5.69
CA TYR A 177 -16.89 8.74 5.16
C TYR A 177 -16.58 9.53 3.89
N ASN A 178 -15.57 10.40 3.94
CA ASN A 178 -15.03 11.09 2.78
C ASN A 178 -13.56 11.48 3.04
N GLY A 179 -12.89 12.13 2.08
CA GLY A 179 -11.43 12.35 2.04
C GLY A 179 -10.74 12.57 3.40
N THR A 180 -11.31 13.40 4.27
CA THR A 180 -10.73 13.75 5.58
C THR A 180 -11.65 13.44 6.77
N ILE A 181 -12.77 12.77 6.55
CA ILE A 181 -13.78 12.53 7.59
C ILE A 181 -13.92 11.02 7.80
N LEU A 182 -13.81 10.62 9.06
CA LEU A 182 -14.14 9.29 9.52
C LEU A 182 -15.53 9.31 10.17
N LYS A 183 -16.32 8.27 9.91
CA LYS A 183 -17.55 7.97 10.64
C LYS A 183 -17.17 6.96 11.73
N PHE A 184 -17.49 7.27 12.98
CA PHE A 184 -17.38 6.36 14.11
C PHE A 184 -18.76 5.84 14.46
N GLU A 185 -18.84 4.57 14.84
CA GLU A 185 -20.05 3.95 15.33
C GLU A 185 -19.81 3.28 16.68
N LYS A 186 -20.70 3.52 17.65
CA LYS A 186 -20.65 2.91 18.98
C LYS A 186 -22.08 2.74 19.50
N ASN A 187 -22.49 1.51 19.79
CA ASN A 187 -23.82 1.16 20.29
C ASN A 187 -24.95 1.76 19.42
N SER A 188 -24.85 1.60 18.10
CA SER A 188 -25.78 2.14 17.10
C SER A 188 -25.87 3.67 17.02
N LYS A 189 -25.00 4.41 17.73
CA LYS A 189 -24.85 5.86 17.61
C LYS A 189 -23.65 6.21 16.73
N ILE A 190 -23.73 7.33 16.02
CA ILE A 190 -22.65 7.75 15.13
C ILE A 190 -22.01 9.08 15.54
N ALA A 191 -20.76 9.25 15.15
CA ALA A 191 -20.04 10.51 15.20
C ALA A 191 -19.19 10.70 13.95
N TYR A 192 -18.92 11.96 13.59
CA TYR A 192 -18.04 12.31 12.48
C TYR A 192 -16.80 13.01 13.02
N TYR A 193 -15.63 12.48 12.67
CA TYR A 193 -14.34 12.97 13.13
C TYR A 193 -13.51 13.46 11.95
N ASN A 194 -13.00 14.69 12.04
CA ASN A 194 -12.14 15.28 11.03
C ASN A 194 -10.67 14.97 11.35
N ILE A 195 -10.00 14.26 10.44
CA ILE A 195 -8.61 13.85 10.65
C ILE A 195 -7.63 15.02 10.51
N LEU A 196 -7.97 16.12 9.84
CA LEU A 196 -7.11 17.29 9.73
C LEU A 196 -7.16 18.16 10.98
N THR A 197 -8.36 18.47 11.47
CA THR A 197 -8.53 19.29 12.69
C THR A 197 -8.40 18.47 13.97
N ARG A 198 -8.33 17.13 13.87
CA ARG A 198 -8.25 16.20 14.99
C ARG A 198 -9.40 16.39 16.00
N SER A 199 -10.61 16.58 15.48
CA SER A 199 -11.78 16.90 16.31
C SER A 199 -13.06 16.29 15.76
N TYR A 200 -14.02 16.06 16.64
CA TYR A 200 -15.39 15.77 16.22
C TYR A 200 -15.98 16.97 15.49
N ILE A 201 -16.56 16.72 14.32
CA ILE A 201 -17.39 17.67 13.57
C ILE A 201 -18.78 17.68 14.19
N TRP A 202 -19.27 16.49 14.51
CA TRP A 202 -20.59 16.25 15.09
C TRP A 202 -20.61 14.88 15.76
N LYS A 203 -21.45 14.73 16.79
CA LYS A 203 -21.73 13.44 17.42
C LYS A 203 -23.16 13.39 17.92
N GLU A 204 -23.78 12.22 17.88
CA GLU A 204 -25.07 11.99 18.51
C GLU A 204 -25.03 12.27 20.03
N ASN A 205 -26.19 12.58 20.60
CA ASN A 205 -26.30 12.79 22.04
C ASN A 205 -25.87 11.52 22.80
N GLU A 206 -25.00 11.71 23.79
CA GLU A 206 -24.40 10.65 24.61
C GLU A 206 -23.62 9.61 23.76
N PHE A 207 -22.94 10.07 22.71
CA PHE A 207 -21.81 9.38 22.10
C PHE A 207 -20.54 9.56 22.93
#